data_AF-A0A4Q3SQN4-F1
#
_entry.id   AF-A0A4Q3SQN4-F1
#
_cell.length_a   1.000
_cell.length_b   1.000
_cell.length_c   1.000
_cell.angle_alpha   90.00
_cell.angle_beta   90.00
_cell.angle_gamma   90.00
#
_symmetry.space_group_name_H-M   'P 1'
#
loop_
_entity.id
_entity.type
_entity.pdbx_description
1 polymer ?
#
loop_
_entity_poly.entity_id
_entity_poly.type
_entity_poly.pdbx_seq_one_letter_code
_entity_poly.pdbx_strand_id
1 'polypeptide(L)'
;APREPVLLTTGLDNTNQADVLFLVDGAQAGSLQGYTRCVILFDGGHGEAVADARVRWKAFKAEGLGVSYWRENEGGGWEKQA
;
A
#
# COMPACT_ATOMS: atom_id res chain seq x y z
N ALA A 1 -10.49 4.22 -20.70
CA ALA A 1 -9.65 4.68 -19.59
C ALA A 1 -8.13 4.78 -19.85
N PRO A 2 -7.56 4.82 -21.08
CA PRO A 2 -6.10 5.03 -21.26
C PRO A 2 -5.65 6.51 -21.08
N ARG A 3 -6.41 7.33 -20.33
CA ARG A 3 -6.12 8.76 -20.11
C ARG A 3 -5.94 9.15 -18.64
N GLU A 4 -6.05 8.19 -17.73
CA GLU A 4 -5.97 8.41 -16.29
C GLU A 4 -4.69 7.73 -15.76
N PRO A 5 -3.53 8.39 -15.88
CA PRO A 5 -2.27 7.82 -15.37
C PRO A 5 -2.32 7.59 -13.85
N VAL A 6 -3.17 8.35 -13.15
CA VAL A 6 -3.52 8.13 -11.74
C VAL A 6 -5.03 8.06 -11.64
N LEU A 7 -5.53 6.90 -11.23
CA LEU A 7 -6.95 6.68 -10.93
C LEU A 7 -7.14 6.80 -9.42
N LEU A 8 -7.99 7.74 -8.98
CA LEU A 8 -8.45 7.83 -7.60
C LEU A 8 -9.85 7.23 -7.53
N THR A 9 -10.02 6.20 -6.73
CA THR A 9 -11.29 5.48 -6.64
C THR A 9 -11.44 4.84 -5.26
N THR A 10 -12.70 4.64 -4.85
CA THR A 10 -13.06 3.79 -3.71
C THR A 10 -13.49 2.38 -4.15
N GLY A 11 -13.56 2.14 -5.47
CA GLY A 11 -13.76 0.82 -6.06
C GLY A 11 -12.47 -0.01 -6.09
N LEU A 12 -12.60 -1.31 -6.33
CA LEU A 12 -11.48 -2.26 -6.33
C LEU A 12 -10.95 -2.61 -7.73
N ASP A 13 -11.61 -2.11 -8.78
CA ASP A 13 -11.28 -2.47 -10.16
C ASP A 13 -10.10 -1.66 -10.70
N ASN A 14 -9.12 -2.35 -11.28
CA ASN A 14 -7.97 -1.72 -11.96
C ASN A 14 -8.31 -1.26 -13.39
N THR A 15 -9.23 -0.30 -13.52
CA THR A 15 -9.76 0.11 -14.84
C THR A 15 -8.78 0.87 -15.71
N ASN A 16 -7.76 1.50 -15.11
CA ASN A 16 -6.69 2.19 -15.82
C ASN A 16 -5.45 1.31 -16.06
N GLN A 17 -5.49 0.03 -15.66
CA GLN A 17 -4.39 -0.94 -15.81
C GLN A 17 -3.10 -0.45 -15.12
N ALA A 18 -3.22 0.13 -13.92
CA ALA A 18 -2.07 0.59 -13.15
C ALA A 18 -1.17 -0.57 -12.70
N ASP A 19 0.14 -0.35 -12.76
CA ASP A 19 1.16 -1.26 -12.22
C ASP A 19 1.30 -1.17 -10.70
N VAL A 20 0.94 -0.03 -10.12
CA VAL A 20 1.12 0.28 -8.69
C VAL A 20 -0.20 0.68 -8.05
N LEU A 21 -0.54 0.00 -6.96
CA LEU A 21 -1.69 0.30 -6.12
C LEU A 21 -1.24 1.05 -4.86
N PHE A 22 -1.85 2.20 -4.58
CA PHE A 22 -1.69 2.91 -3.31
C PHE A 22 -2.97 2.77 -2.48
N LEU A 23 -2.81 2.29 -1.26
CA LEU A 23 -3.87 2.19 -0.26
C LEU A 23 -3.61 3.22 0.82
N VAL A 24 -4.55 4.13 0.98
CA VAL A 24 -4.51 5.21 1.97
C VAL A 24 -5.68 5.06 2.93
N ASP A 25 -5.54 5.62 4.13
CA ASP A 25 -6.64 5.74 5.10
C ASP A 25 -7.36 4.40 5.39
N GLY A 26 -6.59 3.33 5.60
CA GLY A 26 -7.14 2.02 5.92
C GLY A 26 -7.82 1.29 4.75
N ALA A 27 -7.74 1.80 3.52
CA ALA A 27 -8.28 1.13 2.33
C ALA A 27 -7.75 -0.31 2.18
N GLN A 28 -8.61 -1.23 1.78
CA GLN A 28 -8.29 -2.66 1.63
C GLN A 28 -7.94 -2.97 0.18
N ALA A 29 -6.95 -3.85 -0.03
CA ALA A 29 -6.38 -4.09 -1.35
C ALA A 29 -7.27 -4.88 -2.32
N GLY A 30 -8.24 -5.64 -1.80
CA GLY A 30 -8.88 -6.69 -2.60
C GLY A 30 -7.85 -7.69 -3.13
N SER A 31 -7.99 -8.08 -4.40
CA SER A 31 -6.98 -8.91 -5.08
C SER A 31 -5.79 -8.07 -5.54
N LEU A 32 -4.57 -8.52 -5.25
CA LEU A 32 -3.34 -7.91 -5.75
C LEU A 32 -2.93 -8.40 -7.14
N GLN A 33 -3.69 -9.31 -7.74
CA GLN A 33 -3.36 -9.87 -9.05
C GLN A 33 -3.33 -8.79 -10.14
N GLY A 34 -2.26 -8.76 -10.93
CA GLY A 34 -2.07 -7.78 -12.00
C GLY A 34 -1.35 -6.51 -11.57
N TYR A 35 -1.13 -6.30 -10.27
CA TYR A 35 -0.25 -5.23 -9.77
C TYR A 35 1.18 -5.73 -9.63
N THR A 36 2.14 -4.89 -10.02
CA THR A 36 3.56 -5.11 -9.78
C THR A 36 3.94 -4.72 -8.34
N ARG A 37 3.25 -3.74 -7.76
CA ARG A 37 3.51 -3.26 -6.40
C ARG A 37 2.25 -2.75 -5.72
N CYS A 38 2.10 -3.07 -4.44
CA CYS A 38 1.14 -2.44 -3.55
C CYS A 38 1.88 -1.62 -2.49
N VAL A 39 1.44 -0.39 -2.26
CA VAL A 39 1.95 0.51 -1.23
C VAL A 39 0.81 0.80 -0.26
N ILE A 40 1.00 0.48 1.02
CA ILE A 40 0.08 0.87 2.08
C ILE A 40 0.69 2.08 2.77
N LEU A 41 0.03 3.23 2.65
CA LEU A 41 0.41 4.46 3.33
C LEU A 41 -0.48 4.65 4.55
N PHE A 42 0.14 4.86 5.71
CA PHE A 42 -0.56 4.98 6.99
C PHE A 42 0.18 5.95 7.91
N ASP A 43 -0.54 6.53 8.86
CA ASP A 43 0.04 7.41 9.87
C ASP A 43 0.76 6.59 10.96
N GLY A 44 2.08 6.76 11.06
CA GLY A 44 2.90 6.10 12.07
C GLY A 44 2.69 6.60 13.50
N GLY A 45 2.06 7.77 13.68
CA GLY A 45 1.65 8.31 14.97
C GLY A 45 0.32 7.72 15.47
N HIS A 46 -0.45 7.07 14.60
CA HIS A 46 -1.74 6.48 14.94
C HIS A 46 -1.62 4.99 15.26
N GLY A 47 -1.81 4.62 16.53
CA GLY A 47 -1.57 3.25 17.01
C GLY A 47 -2.40 2.18 16.30
N GLU A 48 -3.67 2.46 15.99
CA GLU A 48 -4.54 1.54 15.25
C GLU A 48 -4.08 1.36 13.79
N ALA A 49 -3.65 2.44 13.13
CA ALA A 49 -3.15 2.37 11.75
C ALA A 49 -1.86 1.53 11.67
N VAL A 50 -0.98 1.66 12.67
CA VAL A 50 0.22 0.82 12.81
C VAL A 50 -0.16 -0.65 13.07
N ALA A 51 -1.18 -0.90 13.90
CA ALA A 51 -1.64 -2.26 14.18
C ALA A 51 -2.20 -2.93 12.92
N ASP A 52 -3.02 -2.22 12.15
CA ASP A 52 -3.58 -2.70 10.88
C ASP A 52 -2.49 -2.97 9.84
N ALA A 53 -1.53 -2.06 9.71
CA ALA A 53 -0.38 -2.26 8.82
C ALA A 53 0.43 -3.52 9.21
N ARG A 54 0.58 -3.80 10.52
CA ARG A 54 1.23 -5.02 11.01
C ARG A 54 0.44 -6.29 10.69
N VAL A 55 -0.89 -6.25 10.73
CA VAL A 55 -1.73 -7.38 10.32
C VAL A 55 -1.52 -7.68 8.84
N ARG A 56 -1.59 -6.65 7.99
CA ARG A 56 -1.38 -6.79 6.53
C ARG A 56 0.03 -7.30 6.19
N TRP A 57 1.04 -6.76 6.86
CA TRP A 57 2.42 -7.21 6.72
C TRP A 57 2.56 -8.71 6.95
N LYS A 58 1.93 -9.24 8.01
CA LYS A 58 1.96 -10.67 8.33
C LYS A 58 1.23 -11.50 7.26
N ALA A 59 0.07 -11.04 6.80
CA ALA A 59 -0.69 -11.72 5.75
C ALA A 59 0.12 -11.82 4.44
N PHE A 60 0.66 -10.71 3.95
CA PHE A 60 1.46 -10.70 2.73
C PHE A 60 2.75 -11.53 2.84
N LYS A 61 3.41 -11.51 4.00
CA LYS A 61 4.54 -12.43 4.24
C LYS A 61 4.12 -13.90 4.19
N ALA A 62 2.97 -14.25 4.77
CA ALA A 62 2.45 -15.61 4.75
C ALA A 62 2.07 -16.08 3.35
N GLU A 63 1.65 -15.16 2.48
CA GLU A 63 1.42 -15.39 1.04
C GLU A 63 2.72 -15.49 0.22
N GLY A 64 3.89 -15.29 0.83
CA GLY A 64 5.19 -15.35 0.16
C GLY A 64 5.54 -14.10 -0.65
N LEU A 65 4.79 -13.00 -0.46
CA LEU A 65 5.07 -11.73 -1.15
C LEU A 65 6.31 -11.05 -0.56
N GLY A 66 7.07 -10.39 -1.43
CA GLY A 66 8.15 -9.50 -1.02
C GLY A 66 7.57 -8.27 -0.32
N VAL A 67 7.89 -8.09 0.97
CA VAL A 67 7.46 -6.93 1.75
C VAL A 67 8.65 -6.10 2.21
N SER A 68 8.46 -4.78 2.28
CA SER A 68 9.44 -3.84 2.85
C SER A 68 8.73 -2.70 3.56
N TYR A 69 9.29 -2.26 4.68
CA TYR A 69 8.77 -1.18 5.50
C TYR A 69 9.68 0.03 5.37
N TRP A 70 9.07 1.17 5.05
CA TRP A 70 9.71 2.47 4.95
C TRP A 70 9.04 3.44 5.91
N ARG A 71 9.82 4.32 6.50
CA ARG A 71 9.34 5.36 7.42
C ARG A 71 9.90 6.71 7.01
N GLU A 72 9.07 7.74 7.10
CA GLU A 72 9.52 9.13 6.97
C GLU A 72 10.45 9.50 8.13
N ASN A 73 11.60 10.09 7.82
CA ASN A 73 12.56 10.63 8.77
C ASN A 73 12.25 12.09 9.10
N GLU A 74 12.95 12.66 10.08
CA GLU A 74 12.71 14.05 10.53
C GLU A 74 12.94 15.11 9.43
N GLY A 75 13.68 14.75 8.37
CA GLY A 75 13.93 15.61 7.21
C GLY A 75 12.91 15.47 6.07
N GLY A 76 11.85 14.67 6.24
CA GLY A 76 10.84 14.39 5.21
C GLY A 76 11.27 13.38 4.15
N GLY A 77 12.43 12.74 4.32
CA GLY A 77 12.91 11.65 3.48
C GLY A 77 12.38 10.31 3.95
N TRP A 78 12.41 9.28 3.09
CA TRP A 78 11.97 7.93 3.44
C TRP A 78 13.16 6.99 3.63
N GLU A 79 13.15 6.24 4.74
CA GLU A 79 14.20 5.29 5.09
C GLU A 79 13.64 3.87 5.25
N LYS A 80 14.30 2.90 4.62
CA LYS A 80 13.94 1.49 4.76
C LYS A 80 14.31 0.99 6.15
N GLN A 81 13.34 0.40 6.83
CA GLN A 81 13.48 -0.14 8.18
C GLN A 81 13.47 -1.67 8.20
N ALA A 82 12.76 -2.31 7.24
CA ALA A 82 12.73 -3.77 7.06
C ALA A 82 12.47 -4.15 5.60
#